data_AF-A0A1X2ZR89-F1
#
_entry.id   AF-A0A1X2ZR89-F1
#
_cell.length_a   1.000
_cell.length_b   1.000
_cell.length_c   1.000
_cell.angle_alpha   90.00
_cell.angle_beta   90.00
_cell.angle_gamma   90.00
#
_symmetry.space_group_name_H-M   'P 1'
#
loop_
_entity.id
_entity.type
_entity.pdbx_description
1 polymer ?
#
loop_
_entity_poly.entity_id
_entity_poly.type
_entity_poly.pdbx_seq_one_letter_code
_entity_poly.pdbx_strand_id
1 'polypeptide(L)'
;MESVIVKYIKLRESLRPYLRELFRQAQEEGQPLVRGLFYEFPEDETAHSIGDEYLFGPDLLVAPVVEANAEARDVYLPGECEWVELSTGRCWKGGQIVRAHAPLDVIPVFAKEGRSHGIQGMI
;
A
#
# COMPACT_ATOMS: atom_id res chain seq x y z
N MET A 1 5.13 -8.03 -21.03
CA MET A 1 5.92 -7.02 -20.30
C MET A 1 5.37 -5.61 -20.55
N GLU A 2 5.21 -5.18 -21.81
CA GLU A 2 4.55 -3.90 -22.16
C GLU A 2 3.16 -3.76 -21.50
N SER A 3 2.34 -4.81 -21.53
CA SER A 3 1.02 -4.85 -20.91
C SER A 3 1.04 -4.54 -19.40
N VAL A 4 2.07 -5.00 -18.68
CA VAL A 4 2.23 -4.77 -17.24
C VAL A 4 2.54 -3.29 -16.98
N ILE A 5 3.44 -2.70 -17.77
CA ILE A 5 3.78 -1.27 -17.64
C ILE A 5 2.56 -0.40 -17.93
N VAL A 6 1.80 -0.70 -18.99
CA VAL A 6 0.59 0.05 -19.36
C VAL A 6 -0.49 -0.05 -18.27
N LYS A 7 -0.65 -1.22 -17.63
CA LYS A 7 -1.55 -1.41 -16.47
C LYS A 7 -1.21 -0.42 -15.35
N TYR A 8 0.06 -0.32 -14.95
CA TYR A 8 0.48 0.59 -13.88
C TYR A 8 0.46 2.07 -14.28
N ILE A 9 0.65 2.42 -15.57
CA ILE A 9 0.42 3.79 -16.04
C ILE A 9 -1.05 4.19 -15.86
N LYS A 10 -1.98 3.32 -16.24
CA LYS A 10 -3.42 3.58 -16.05
C LYS A 10 -3.80 3.68 -14.57
N LEU A 11 -3.23 2.83 -13.72
CA LEU A 11 -3.41 2.92 -12.27
C LEU A 11 -2.88 4.25 -11.72
N ARG A 12 -1.70 4.69 -12.16
CA ARG A 12 -1.13 5.96 -11.74
C ARG A 12 -1.98 7.16 -12.15
N GLU A 13 -2.63 7.09 -13.31
CA GLU A 13 -3.57 8.13 -13.76
C GLU A 13 -4.89 8.11 -12.97
N SER A 14 -5.41 6.94 -12.59
CA SER A 14 -6.63 6.88 -11.77
C SER A 14 -6.43 7.45 -10.36
N LEU A 15 -5.21 7.39 -9.82
CA LEU A 15 -4.84 8.01 -8.54
C LEU A 15 -4.70 9.53 -8.57
N ARG A 16 -4.88 10.20 -9.73
CA ARG A 16 -4.69 11.66 -9.85
C ARG A 16 -5.52 12.49 -8.86
N PRO A 17 -6.80 12.18 -8.57
CA PRO A 17 -7.56 12.89 -7.55
C PRO A 17 -6.96 12.73 -6.14
N TYR A 18 -6.56 11.50 -5.77
CA TYR A 18 -5.94 11.22 -4.48
C TYR A 18 -4.61 11.95 -4.31
N LEU A 19 -3.78 11.95 -5.35
CA LEU A 19 -2.52 12.68 -5.36
C LEU A 19 -2.69 14.19 -5.18
N ARG A 20 -3.71 14.80 -5.78
CA ARG A 20 -3.99 16.23 -5.56
C ARG A 20 -4.27 16.52 -4.09
N GLU A 21 -5.02 15.64 -3.44
CA GLU A 21 -5.31 15.76 -2.01
C GLU A 21 -4.04 15.58 -1.18
N LEU A 22 -3.20 14.59 -1.48
CA LEU A 22 -1.92 14.41 -0.77
C LEU A 22 -0.97 15.60 -0.96
N PHE A 23 -0.89 16.18 -2.16
CA PHE A 23 -0.08 17.38 -2.39
C PHE A 23 -0.61 18.59 -1.65
N ARG A 24 -1.94 18.74 -1.52
CA ARG A 24 -2.55 19.79 -0.70
C ARG A 24 -2.17 19.64 0.76
N GLN A 25 -2.29 18.44 1.32
CA GLN A 25 -1.87 18.14 2.71
C GLN A 25 -0.37 18.39 2.91
N ALA A 26 0.47 18.01 1.95
CA ALA A 26 1.91 18.27 2.00
C ALA A 26 2.21 19.77 2.04
N GLN A 27 1.49 20.57 1.26
CA GLN A 27 1.66 22.02 1.21
C GLN A 27 1.18 22.71 2.50
N GLU A 28 0.02 22.31 3.02
CA GLU A 28 -0.65 23.00 4.13
C GLU A 28 -0.13 22.54 5.51
N GLU A 29 0.16 21.25 5.66
CA GLU A 29 0.43 20.61 6.95
C GLU A 29 1.83 19.98 7.02
N GLY A 30 2.57 19.94 5.90
CA GLY A 30 3.90 19.31 5.84
C GLY A 30 3.85 17.77 5.82
N GLN A 31 2.69 17.18 5.54
CA GLN A 31 2.50 15.73 5.53
C GLN A 31 3.27 15.06 4.38
N PRO A 32 4.10 14.03 4.66
CA PRO A 32 4.77 13.30 3.60
C PRO A 32 3.79 12.43 2.80
N LEU A 33 4.02 12.34 1.48
CA LEU A 33 3.22 11.48 0.59
C LEU A 33 3.56 10.00 0.78
N VAL A 34 4.83 9.70 1.05
CA VAL A 34 5.31 8.35 1.37
C VAL A 34 5.70 8.35 2.84
N ARG A 35 5.06 7.49 3.63
CA ARG A 35 5.15 7.46 5.07
C ARG A 35 5.68 6.10 5.52
N GLY A 36 6.73 6.08 6.33
CA GLY A 36 7.13 4.84 7.02
C GLY A 36 6.01 4.37 7.96
N LEU A 37 5.92 3.07 8.24
CA LEU A 37 4.84 2.57 9.10
C LEU A 37 4.90 3.18 10.51
N PHE A 38 6.10 3.37 11.07
CA PHE A 38 6.31 4.05 12.35
C PHE A 38 5.75 5.48 12.40
N TYR A 39 5.62 6.16 11.27
CA TYR A 39 5.10 7.52 11.20
C TYR A 39 3.58 7.55 11.44
N GLU A 40 2.87 6.58 10.86
CA GLU A 40 1.41 6.49 10.94
C GLU A 40 0.95 5.63 12.15
N PHE A 41 1.79 4.70 12.61
CA PHE A 41 1.52 3.78 13.72
C PHE A 41 2.63 3.87 14.78
N PRO A 42 2.77 5.00 15.48
CA PRO A 42 3.88 5.23 16.42
C PRO A 42 3.86 4.29 17.64
N GLU A 43 2.68 3.83 18.06
CA GLU A 43 2.52 2.94 19.22
C GLU A 43 2.71 1.44 18.87
N ASP A 44 2.90 1.12 17.59
CA ASP A 44 3.07 -0.26 17.11
C ASP A 44 4.57 -0.58 16.98
N GLU A 45 5.15 -1.22 17.99
CA GLU A 45 6.59 -1.54 18.01
C GLU A 45 7.04 -2.37 16.80
N THR A 46 6.15 -3.21 16.23
CA THR A 46 6.50 -4.02 15.05
C THR A 46 6.70 -3.11 13.85
N ALA A 47 5.83 -2.11 13.67
CA ALA A 47 5.90 -1.14 12.58
C ALA A 47 7.22 -0.34 12.54
N HIS A 48 7.92 -0.19 13.67
CA HIS A 48 9.23 0.48 13.74
C HIS A 48 10.35 -0.33 13.08
N SER A 49 10.21 -1.66 13.08
CA SER A 49 11.21 -2.57 12.51
C SER A 49 11.03 -2.84 11.02
N ILE A 50 9.89 -2.46 10.45
CA ILE A 50 9.57 -2.69 9.03
C ILE A 50 10.21 -1.61 8.16
N GLY A 51 11.14 -2.00 7.30
CA GLY A 51 11.90 -1.10 6.42
C GLY A 51 11.57 -1.24 4.93
N ASP A 52 10.73 -2.20 4.54
CA ASP A 52 10.44 -2.57 3.15
C ASP A 52 8.94 -2.51 2.80
N GLU A 53 8.17 -1.81 3.64
CA GLU A 53 6.76 -1.46 3.47
C GLU A 53 6.56 0.02 3.83
N TYR A 54 5.61 0.68 3.18
CA TYR A 54 5.29 2.08 3.44
C TYR A 54 3.82 2.37 3.18
N LEU A 55 3.30 3.45 3.76
CA LEU A 55 2.02 4.00 3.33
C LEU A 55 2.21 5.07 2.25
N PHE A 56 1.42 4.99 1.20
CA PHE A 56 1.24 6.05 0.22
C PHE A 56 0.01 6.88 0.61
N GLY A 57 0.28 8.04 1.19
CA GLY A 57 -0.67 8.82 1.99
C GLY A 57 -1.05 8.08 3.29
N PRO A 58 -2.21 8.36 3.88
CA PRO A 58 -2.65 7.72 5.14
C PRO A 58 -3.22 6.30 4.97
N ASP A 59 -3.54 5.88 3.73
CA ASP A 59 -4.50 4.79 3.53
C ASP A 59 -4.03 3.61 2.67
N LEU A 60 -2.97 3.75 1.88
CA LEU A 60 -2.52 2.68 0.98
C LEU A 60 -1.19 2.10 1.46
N LEU A 61 -1.21 0.91 2.05
CA LEU A 61 0.00 0.17 2.40
C LEU A 61 0.55 -0.52 1.16
N VAL A 62 1.81 -0.23 0.82
CA VAL A 62 2.51 -0.77 -0.35
C VAL A 62 3.70 -1.57 0.14
N ALA A 63 3.83 -2.80 -0.38
CA ALA A 63 4.91 -3.73 -0.04
C ALA A 63 5.62 -4.20 -1.33
N PRO A 64 6.64 -3.48 -1.83
CA PRO A 64 7.31 -3.81 -3.10
C PRO A 64 8.07 -5.14 -3.05
N VAL A 65 8.00 -5.97 -4.10
CA VAL A 65 8.83 -7.20 -4.16
C VAL A 65 10.27 -6.83 -4.52
N VAL A 66 11.22 -7.13 -3.62
CA VAL A 66 12.65 -6.82 -3.77
C VAL A 66 13.53 -8.05 -4.04
N GLU A 67 12.95 -9.24 -3.95
CA GLU A 67 13.63 -10.51 -4.19
C GLU A 67 13.35 -11.05 -5.60
N ALA A 68 14.40 -11.49 -6.30
CA ALA A 68 14.26 -12.01 -7.66
C ALA A 68 13.46 -13.34 -7.68
N ASN A 69 12.55 -13.46 -8.65
CA ASN A 69 11.68 -14.64 -8.84
C ASN A 69 10.73 -14.94 -7.66
N ALA A 70 10.52 -14.01 -6.73
CA ALA A 70 9.52 -14.17 -5.70
C ALA A 70 8.11 -14.02 -6.31
N GLU A 71 7.22 -14.97 -6.01
CA GLU A 71 5.80 -14.94 -6.41
C GLU A 71 4.87 -14.57 -5.24
N ALA A 72 5.46 -14.36 -4.06
CA ALA A 72 4.77 -13.91 -2.85
C ALA A 72 5.79 -13.32 -1.88
N ARG A 73 5.32 -12.45 -1.00
CA ARG A 73 6.12 -11.91 0.12
C ARG A 73 5.29 -11.83 1.39
N ASP A 74 5.99 -11.76 2.51
CA ASP A 74 5.36 -11.48 3.80
C ASP A 74 5.13 -9.98 3.88
N VAL A 75 3.96 -9.60 4.41
CA VAL A 75 3.53 -8.21 4.57
C VAL A 75 2.96 -8.03 5.97
N TYR A 76 3.49 -7.08 6.72
CA TYR A 76 2.93 -6.69 8.00
C TYR A 76 1.76 -5.72 7.81
N LEU A 77 0.64 -6.00 8.47
CA LEU A 77 -0.53 -5.13 8.46
C LEU A 77 -0.62 -4.44 9.82
N PRO A 78 -0.23 -3.15 9.95
CA PRO A 78 -0.07 -2.50 11.24
C PRO A 78 -1.41 -2.08 11.89
N GLY A 79 -1.35 -1.84 13.20
CA GLY A 79 -2.44 -1.31 14.01
C GLY A 79 -3.66 -2.24 14.14
N GLU A 80 -4.71 -1.76 14.79
CA GLU A 80 -5.95 -2.52 15.03
C GLU A 80 -7.07 -2.18 14.03
N CYS A 81 -6.72 -1.91 12.78
CA CYS A 81 -7.67 -1.55 11.72
C CYS A 81 -7.89 -2.69 10.72
N GLU A 82 -8.94 -2.58 9.91
CA GLU A 82 -9.16 -3.51 8.79
C GLU A 82 -8.32 -3.09 7.58
N TRP A 83 -7.78 -4.07 6.87
CA TRP A 83 -7.01 -3.90 5.65
C TRP A 83 -7.65 -4.70 4.52
N VAL A 84 -7.84 -4.09 3.36
CA VAL A 84 -8.38 -4.74 2.17
C VAL A 84 -7.28 -4.92 1.14
N GLU A 85 -6.94 -6.17 0.81
CA GLU A 85 -5.99 -6.48 -0.27
C GLU A 85 -6.60 -6.08 -1.61
N LEU A 86 -5.97 -5.15 -2.34
CA LEU A 86 -6.58 -4.54 -3.52
C LEU A 86 -6.64 -5.44 -4.75
N SER A 87 -5.80 -6.47 -4.82
CA SER A 87 -5.78 -7.46 -5.91
C SER A 87 -6.91 -8.47 -5.79
N THR A 88 -7.26 -8.88 -4.56
CA THR A 88 -8.24 -9.96 -4.30
C THR A 88 -9.56 -9.45 -3.70
N GLY A 89 -9.56 -8.25 -3.11
CA GLY A 89 -10.67 -7.72 -2.31
C GLY A 89 -10.79 -8.38 -0.93
N ARG A 90 -9.84 -9.21 -0.52
CA ARG A 90 -9.89 -9.91 0.76
C ARG A 90 -9.62 -8.96 1.93
N CYS A 91 -10.47 -9.04 2.95
CA CYS A 91 -10.28 -8.31 4.21
C CYS A 91 -9.37 -9.07 5.18
N TRP A 92 -8.56 -8.31 5.90
CA TRP A 92 -7.61 -8.76 6.90
C TRP A 92 -7.71 -7.85 8.14
N LYS A 93 -7.47 -8.42 9.32
CA LYS A 93 -7.29 -7.61 10.53
C LYS A 93 -5.84 -7.12 10.58
N GLY A 94 -5.59 -5.94 11.12
CA GLY A 94 -4.24 -5.50 11.44
C GLY A 94 -3.62 -6.27 12.62
N GLY A 95 -2.38 -5.91 12.95
CA GLY A 95 -1.56 -6.55 13.97
C GLY A 95 -1.01 -7.91 13.56
N GLN A 96 -0.97 -8.24 12.26
CA GLN A 96 -0.54 -9.55 11.78
C GLN A 96 0.30 -9.48 10.52
N ILE A 97 1.08 -10.54 10.27
CA ILE A 97 1.80 -10.74 9.02
C ILE A 97 0.96 -11.64 8.12
N VAL A 98 0.80 -11.24 6.86
CA VAL A 98 0.10 -12.01 5.83
C VAL A 98 1.04 -12.41 4.70
N ARG A 99 0.83 -13.60 4.13
CA ARG A 99 1.53 -14.04 2.93
C ARG A 99 0.81 -13.52 1.69
N ALA A 100 1.27 -12.41 1.14
CA ALA A 100 0.64 -11.75 -0.01
C ALA A 100 1.14 -12.34 -1.34
N HIS A 101 0.21 -12.64 -2.25
CA HIS A 101 0.54 -13.11 -3.59
C HIS A 101 1.07 -11.95 -4.44
N ALA A 102 2.21 -12.15 -5.08
CA ALA A 102 2.95 -11.10 -5.79
C ALA A 102 3.62 -11.64 -7.08
N PRO A 103 2.82 -12.13 -8.06
CA PRO A 103 3.32 -12.48 -9.37
C PRO A 103 3.87 -11.22 -10.07
N LEU A 104 4.57 -11.42 -11.18
CA LEU A 104 5.32 -10.37 -11.88
C LEU A 104 4.53 -9.08 -12.18
N ASP A 105 3.21 -9.14 -12.33
CA ASP A 105 2.35 -7.99 -12.65
C ASP A 105 1.56 -7.42 -11.47
N VAL A 106 1.81 -7.89 -10.24
CA VAL A 106 1.09 -7.50 -9.02
C VAL A 106 2.07 -7.04 -7.95
N ILE A 107 1.90 -5.81 -7.48
CA ILE A 107 2.52 -5.31 -6.26
C ILE A 107 1.50 -5.47 -5.14
N PRO A 108 1.83 -6.13 -4.01
CA PRO A 108 0.94 -6.15 -2.86
C PRO A 108 0.61 -4.75 -2.36
N VAL A 109 -0.68 -4.40 -2.41
CA VAL A 109 -1.22 -3.14 -1.90
C VAL A 109 -2.48 -3.41 -1.09
N PHE A 110 -2.56 -2.80 0.09
CA PHE A 110 -3.68 -2.93 1.01
C PHE A 110 -4.28 -1.55 1.31
N ALA A 111 -5.60 -1.45 1.27
CA ALA A 111 -6.33 -0.25 1.65
C ALA A 111 -6.80 -0.32 3.10
N LYS A 112 -6.40 0.68 3.89
CA LYS A 112 -6.85 0.89 5.27
C LYS A 112 -8.34 1.18 5.28
N GLU A 113 -9.11 0.40 6.02
CA GLU A 113 -10.56 0.51 6.17
C GLU A 113 -11.29 0.60 4.80
N GLY A 114 -10.77 -0.09 3.79
CA GLY A 114 -11.36 -0.13 2.45
C GLY A 114 -11.20 1.16 1.62
N ARG A 115 -10.41 2.14 2.07
CA ARG A 115 -10.11 3.37 1.31
C ARG A 115 -9.19 3.09 0.11
N SER A 116 -9.77 2.51 -0.94
CA SER A 116 -9.05 2.05 -2.13
C SER A 116 -8.78 3.14 -3.16
N HIS A 117 -9.33 4.35 -3.00
CA HIS A 117 -9.21 5.45 -3.98
C HIS A 117 -9.53 5.05 -5.43
N GLY A 118 -10.39 4.05 -5.62
CA GLY A 118 -10.83 3.59 -6.94
C GLY A 118 -9.83 2.67 -7.67
N ILE A 119 -8.77 2.19 -7.01
CA ILE A 119 -7.78 1.29 -7.62
C ILE A 119 -7.96 -0.20 -7.30
N GLN A 120 -9.01 -0.57 -6.58
CA GLN A 120 -9.34 -1.99 -6.35
C GLN A 120 -9.57 -2.70 -7.70
N GLY A 121 -8.94 -3.86 -7.89
CA GLY A 121 -8.98 -4.61 -9.15
C GLY A 121 -8.17 -4.02 -10.31
N MET A 122 -7.43 -2.93 -10.09
CA MET A 122 -6.46 -2.40 -11.06
C MET A 122 -5.02 -2.91 -10.80
N ILE A 123 -4.80 -3.47 -9.61
CA ILE A 123 -3.53 -4.05 -9.13
C ILE A 123 -3.38 -5.49 -9.62
#